data_AF-A0A964HSB2-F1
#
_entry.id   AF-A0A964HSB2-F1
#
_cell.length_a   1.000
_cell.length_b   1.000
_cell.length_c   1.000
_cell.angle_alpha   90.00
_cell.angle_beta   90.00
_cell.angle_gamma   90.00
#
_symmetry.space_group_name_H-M   'P 1'
#
loop_
_entity.id
_entity.type
_entity.pdbx_description
1 polymer ?
#
loop_
_entity_poly.entity_id
_entity_poly.type
_entity_poly.pdbx_seq_one_letter_code
_entity_poly.pdbx_strand_id
1 'polypeptide(L)'
;MTQIASHCTDLDAPELGDGKLCIDNGFAVTADNFSFANWGRSAQADANVTIQTLIDLFGHSAVCLDGPSIECVLRPTTLQKLEQWNNALAGGRCEGLAALSARLFLNLDNPAMFQNGIARVADLQRGNKTLDSAIVYWWATQFLTEVSDRAATSRTKSPLQLVDDLIQGLANGIGYTIGLYFGSSGHAVTPFAVTHRGNNFVIHVYDNNYPGLRKELVVSGTTNSWTYAAARAQPDGNNIDWAGETGTFELTPMSSRKGPFECSFCSITPIHGDTIVTLASRDSLAAGYVLITTRDGRTIEATPDAVINTIPGSTYDIGKGLGGGLVTIHIPNTVTDFDVEVRRGSSVVSAADVVLAIQRPKMANIQVSGDLAHAVVGSASHGTTLIAVRSDSTSISAPLENSARLSIAAGRQLSRTELPRGHTMLIHQIEDDAIEIAIKGENGSEISSASLAASETANSIQVNLTIDEIGNISTTSSQVEPVPVHAQMSVNFTPEKKRLSPAATTTTTTDPASIEIALPG
;
A
#
# COMPACT_ATOMS: atom_id res chain seq x y z
N MET A 1 -21.16 -8.18 -24.29
CA MET A 1 -20.88 -7.12 -25.29
C MET A 1 -22.11 -6.26 -25.60
N THR A 2 -23.25 -6.83 -25.97
CA THR A 2 -24.46 -6.07 -26.37
C THR A 2 -25.00 -5.11 -25.30
N GLN A 3 -24.90 -5.44 -24.01
CA GLN A 3 -25.35 -4.55 -22.93
C GLN A 3 -24.42 -3.34 -22.76
N ILE A 4 -23.10 -3.52 -22.70
CA ILE A 4 -22.15 -2.40 -22.52
C ILE A 4 -22.17 -1.46 -23.72
N ALA A 5 -22.23 -2.04 -24.93
CA ALA A 5 -22.33 -1.25 -26.16
C ALA A 5 -23.61 -0.42 -26.22
N SER A 6 -24.67 -0.79 -25.48
CA SER A 6 -25.90 0.01 -25.39
C SER A 6 -25.71 1.32 -24.61
N HIS A 7 -24.65 1.43 -23.80
CA HIS A 7 -24.25 2.70 -23.20
C HIS A 7 -23.50 3.62 -24.17
N CYS A 8 -23.10 3.10 -25.35
CA CYS A 8 -22.39 3.87 -26.34
C CYS A 8 -23.34 4.51 -27.35
N THR A 9 -22.97 5.70 -27.81
CA THR A 9 -23.71 6.49 -28.78
C THR A 9 -23.13 6.30 -30.19
N ASP A 10 -23.82 6.78 -31.22
CA ASP A 10 -23.26 6.85 -32.58
C ASP A 10 -22.31 8.06 -32.79
N LEU A 11 -22.08 8.87 -31.75
CA LEU A 11 -21.24 10.06 -31.81
C LEU A 11 -19.76 9.68 -31.82
N ASP A 12 -19.00 10.29 -32.74
CA ASP A 12 -17.54 10.22 -32.70
C ASP A 12 -16.99 11.11 -31.58
N ALA A 13 -15.86 10.70 -30.99
CA ALA A 13 -15.18 11.43 -29.92
C ALA A 13 -13.79 11.92 -30.37
N PRO A 14 -13.68 12.85 -31.35
CA PRO A 14 -12.41 13.19 -31.97
C PRO A 14 -11.33 13.69 -30.99
N GLU A 15 -11.73 14.33 -29.88
CA GLU A 15 -10.82 14.77 -28.82
C GLU A 15 -10.23 13.60 -28.00
N LEU A 16 -10.89 12.45 -28.02
CA LEU A 16 -10.48 11.18 -27.41
C LEU A 16 -9.95 10.17 -28.46
N GLY A 17 -9.68 10.63 -29.68
CA GLY A 17 -9.22 9.81 -30.80
C GLY A 17 -10.34 8.95 -31.40
N ASP A 18 -9.96 7.96 -32.21
CA ASP A 18 -10.93 7.16 -32.96
C ASP A 18 -11.88 6.38 -32.04
N GLY A 19 -13.17 6.31 -32.41
CA GLY A 19 -14.17 5.50 -31.71
C GLY A 19 -15.45 6.25 -31.39
N LYS A 20 -16.43 5.50 -30.91
CA LYS A 20 -17.75 5.97 -30.52
C LYS A 20 -17.81 6.31 -29.04
N LEU A 21 -18.41 7.43 -28.68
CA LEU A 21 -18.48 7.88 -27.29
C LEU A 21 -19.42 7.00 -26.46
N CYS A 22 -18.95 6.51 -25.31
CA CYS A 22 -19.80 5.87 -24.30
C CYS A 22 -20.05 6.78 -23.11
N ILE A 23 -18.99 7.37 -22.56
CA ILE A 23 -19.09 8.39 -21.52
C ILE A 23 -17.87 9.30 -21.55
N ASP A 24 -18.05 10.57 -21.22
CA ASP A 24 -17.01 11.51 -20.86
C ASP A 24 -17.55 12.36 -19.71
N ASN A 25 -16.87 12.36 -18.57
CA ASN A 25 -17.30 13.12 -17.40
C ASN A 25 -16.88 14.60 -17.47
N GLY A 26 -16.06 15.00 -18.45
CA GLY A 26 -15.57 16.35 -18.65
C GLY A 26 -14.22 16.66 -17.97
N PHE A 27 -13.49 15.65 -17.50
CA PHE A 27 -12.13 15.83 -16.97
C PHE A 27 -11.17 16.28 -18.08
N ALA A 28 -10.64 17.48 -17.95
CA ALA A 28 -9.68 18.03 -18.89
C ALA A 28 -8.25 17.70 -18.43
N VAL A 29 -7.56 16.81 -19.16
CA VAL A 29 -6.17 16.42 -18.86
C VAL A 29 -5.22 17.62 -18.77
N THR A 30 -5.51 18.75 -19.40
CA THR A 30 -4.66 19.96 -19.33
C THR A 30 -4.94 20.87 -18.12
N ALA A 31 -6.01 20.62 -17.37
CA ALA A 31 -6.45 21.49 -16.26
C ALA A 31 -6.66 20.72 -14.93
N ASP A 32 -7.17 19.49 -15.00
CA ASP A 32 -7.63 18.72 -13.85
C ASP A 32 -6.60 17.68 -13.37
N ASN A 33 -5.47 17.55 -14.08
CA ASN A 33 -4.36 16.71 -13.62
C ASN A 33 -3.33 17.49 -12.80
N PHE A 34 -2.48 16.78 -12.06
CA PHE A 34 -1.25 17.38 -11.55
C PHE A 34 -0.24 17.55 -12.68
N SER A 35 0.45 18.69 -12.71
CA SER A 35 1.49 19.01 -13.70
C SER A 35 2.85 18.37 -13.39
N PHE A 36 2.96 17.63 -12.29
CA PHE A 36 4.18 16.97 -11.83
C PHE A 36 4.01 15.46 -11.75
N ALA A 37 5.09 14.75 -12.03
CA ALA A 37 5.08 13.30 -12.04
C ALA A 37 5.06 12.73 -10.62
N ASN A 38 4.50 11.53 -10.51
CA ASN A 38 4.65 10.63 -9.38
C ASN A 38 6.12 10.54 -8.93
N TRP A 39 6.33 10.46 -7.62
CA TRP A 39 7.66 10.43 -7.03
C TRP A 39 7.70 9.53 -5.79
N GLY A 40 8.87 8.92 -5.60
CA GLY A 40 9.20 8.08 -4.45
C GLY A 40 9.39 8.85 -3.15
N ARG A 41 9.83 8.16 -2.10
CA ARG A 41 10.04 8.71 -0.76
C ARG A 41 10.85 10.01 -0.79
N SER A 42 10.44 10.99 0.02
CA SER A 42 11.10 12.27 0.19
C SER A 42 12.21 12.21 1.24
N ALA A 43 13.28 13.00 1.06
CA ALA A 43 14.28 13.20 2.11
C ALA A 43 13.73 14.04 3.28
N GLN A 44 12.77 14.93 3.00
CA GLN A 44 12.03 15.67 4.03
C GLN A 44 11.01 14.75 4.69
N ALA A 45 11.17 14.51 5.99
CA ALA A 45 10.32 13.58 6.74
C ALA A 45 8.84 13.99 6.73
N ASP A 46 8.54 15.29 6.76
CA ASP A 46 7.17 15.83 6.79
C ASP A 46 6.47 15.83 5.42
N ALA A 47 7.15 15.39 4.36
CA ALA A 47 6.57 15.11 3.04
C ALA A 47 6.26 13.61 2.83
N ASN A 48 6.41 12.79 3.87
CA ASN A 48 6.08 11.36 3.86
C ASN A 48 4.96 11.04 4.87
N VAL A 49 4.76 9.76 5.22
CA VAL A 49 3.77 9.39 6.25
C VAL A 49 4.26 9.91 7.59
N THR A 50 3.40 10.66 8.25
CA THR A 50 3.65 11.19 9.60
C THR A 50 2.70 10.55 10.61
N ILE A 51 2.95 10.80 11.89
CA ILE A 51 2.06 10.39 12.97
C ILE A 51 0.70 11.07 12.81
N GLN A 52 0.68 12.32 12.36
CA GLN A 52 -0.56 13.03 12.05
C GLN A 52 -1.35 12.30 10.95
N THR A 53 -0.69 11.79 9.91
CA THR A 53 -1.35 10.98 8.88
C THR A 53 -2.06 9.76 9.47
N LEU A 54 -1.42 9.05 10.42
CA LEU A 54 -2.03 7.90 11.08
C LEU A 54 -3.19 8.32 11.98
N ILE A 55 -3.07 9.44 12.70
CA ILE A 55 -4.17 9.99 13.53
C ILE A 55 -5.35 10.40 12.65
N ASP A 56 -5.08 10.99 11.48
CA ASP A 56 -6.12 11.40 10.53
C ASP A 56 -6.90 10.19 9.99
N LEU A 57 -6.23 9.05 9.83
CA LEU A 57 -6.84 7.79 9.39
C LEU A 57 -7.59 7.06 10.51
N PHE A 58 -6.92 6.84 11.65
CA PHE A 58 -7.37 5.88 12.67
C PHE A 58 -7.83 6.52 13.98
N GLY A 59 -7.58 7.81 14.16
CA GLY A 59 -7.82 8.52 15.41
C GLY A 59 -6.67 8.39 16.42
N HIS A 60 -6.65 9.32 17.38
CA HIS A 60 -5.56 9.44 18.36
C HIS A 60 -5.42 8.20 19.25
N SER A 61 -6.51 7.67 19.80
CA SER A 61 -6.48 6.54 20.73
C SER A 61 -5.99 5.22 20.11
N ALA A 62 -6.17 5.05 18.79
CA ALA A 62 -5.67 3.90 18.05
C ALA A 62 -4.14 3.97 17.89
N VAL A 63 -3.63 5.16 17.57
CA VAL A 63 -2.23 5.38 17.20
C VAL A 63 -1.32 5.59 18.41
N CYS A 64 -1.85 6.29 19.41
CA CYS A 64 -1.15 6.76 20.60
C CYS A 64 -1.56 5.97 21.83
N LEU A 65 -0.71 5.98 22.85
CA LEU A 65 -1.09 5.59 24.21
C LEU A 65 -2.00 6.66 24.82
N ASP A 66 -2.80 6.25 25.81
CA ASP A 66 -3.70 7.14 26.52
C ASP A 66 -2.93 8.34 27.10
N GLY A 67 -3.42 9.55 26.81
CA GLY A 67 -2.75 10.79 27.15
C GLY A 67 -3.48 12.02 26.59
N PRO A 68 -2.89 13.22 26.71
CA PRO A 68 -3.44 14.44 26.14
C PRO A 68 -3.63 14.34 24.63
N SER A 69 -4.75 14.82 24.09
CA SER A 69 -5.07 14.72 22.65
C SER A 69 -4.16 15.55 21.72
N ILE A 70 -3.32 16.42 22.30
CA ILE A 70 -2.36 17.29 21.57
C ILE A 70 -0.94 16.71 21.54
N GLU A 71 -0.73 15.57 22.20
CA GLU A 71 0.55 14.88 22.28
C GLU A 71 0.34 13.40 21.96
N CYS A 72 1.33 12.75 21.35
CA CYS A 72 1.25 11.34 21.03
C CYS A 72 2.52 10.63 21.48
N VAL A 73 2.38 9.77 22.50
CA VAL A 73 3.35 8.71 22.75
C VAL A 73 2.94 7.52 21.87
N LEU A 74 3.71 7.21 20.84
CA LEU A 74 3.33 6.18 19.88
C LEU A 74 3.36 4.79 20.52
N ARG A 75 2.43 3.93 20.08
CA ARG A 75 2.52 2.49 20.33
C ARG A 75 3.71 1.88 19.54
N PRO A 76 4.36 0.82 20.05
CA PRO A 76 5.42 0.12 19.33
C PRO A 76 5.04 -0.33 17.91
N THR A 77 3.83 -0.87 17.73
CA THR A 77 3.33 -1.33 16.41
C THR A 77 3.08 -0.16 15.46
N THR A 78 2.67 1.00 15.98
CA THR A 78 2.57 2.25 15.22
C THR A 78 3.92 2.70 14.66
N LEU A 79 4.99 2.66 15.47
CA LEU A 79 6.34 3.00 15.03
C LEU A 79 6.81 2.08 13.90
N GLN A 80 6.59 0.78 14.06
CA GLN A 80 6.87 -0.22 13.03
C GLN A 80 6.08 0.05 11.74
N LYS A 81 4.78 0.35 11.83
CA LYS A 81 3.96 0.65 10.66
C LYS A 81 4.40 1.92 9.94
N LEU A 82 4.75 2.97 10.70
CA LEU A 82 5.28 4.21 10.16
C LEU A 82 6.56 3.97 9.35
N GLU A 83 7.47 3.14 9.86
CA GLU A 83 8.67 2.74 9.13
C GLU A 83 8.29 1.97 7.86
N GLN A 84 7.45 0.95 7.97
CA GLN A 84 7.02 0.12 6.84
C GLN A 84 6.41 0.96 5.70
N TRP A 85 5.45 1.85 6.01
CA TRP A 85 4.80 2.68 5.00
C TRP A 85 5.73 3.73 4.40
N ASN A 86 6.62 4.32 5.19
CA ASN A 86 7.62 5.23 4.65
C ASN A 86 8.63 4.54 3.73
N ASN A 87 8.92 3.25 3.93
CA ASN A 87 9.67 2.44 2.98
C ASN A 87 8.86 2.21 1.70
N ALA A 88 7.59 1.81 1.82
CA ALA A 88 6.70 1.58 0.68
C ALA A 88 6.53 2.81 -0.23
N LEU A 89 6.58 4.04 0.33
CA LEU A 89 6.58 5.28 -0.45
C LEU A 89 7.73 5.39 -1.46
N ALA A 90 8.80 4.59 -1.35
CA ALA A 90 9.84 4.51 -2.37
C ALA A 90 9.30 4.09 -3.74
N GLY A 91 8.26 3.26 -3.78
CA GLY A 91 7.52 2.91 -5.00
C GLY A 91 6.65 4.06 -5.54
N GLY A 92 6.51 5.16 -4.80
CA GLY A 92 5.78 6.34 -5.24
C GLY A 92 4.37 6.46 -4.67
N ARG A 93 3.67 7.49 -5.14
CA ARG A 93 2.40 8.03 -4.63
C ARG A 93 1.25 7.92 -5.64
N CYS A 94 1.34 6.99 -6.59
CA CYS A 94 0.36 6.87 -7.68
C CYS A 94 -1.09 6.82 -7.18
N GLU A 95 -1.37 6.00 -6.16
CA GLU A 95 -2.69 5.93 -5.54
C GLU A 95 -3.15 7.29 -4.98
N GLY A 96 -2.26 7.99 -4.27
CA GLY A 96 -2.58 9.28 -3.65
C GLY A 96 -2.89 10.36 -4.68
N LEU A 97 -2.13 10.39 -5.78
CA LEU A 97 -2.35 11.30 -6.90
C LEU A 97 -3.63 10.95 -7.66
N ALA A 98 -3.89 9.66 -7.89
CA ALA A 98 -5.10 9.21 -8.56
C ALA A 98 -6.35 9.56 -7.73
N ALA A 99 -6.37 9.19 -6.44
CA ALA A 99 -7.48 9.49 -5.55
C ALA A 99 -7.70 10.99 -5.37
N LEU A 100 -6.64 11.78 -5.13
CA LEU A 100 -6.79 13.23 -4.93
C LEU A 100 -7.24 13.95 -6.22
N SER A 101 -6.76 13.54 -7.40
CA SER A 101 -7.23 14.12 -8.67
C SER A 101 -8.72 13.83 -8.92
N ALA A 102 -9.18 12.61 -8.65
CA ALA A 102 -10.60 12.27 -8.72
C ALA A 102 -11.45 13.12 -7.75
N ARG A 103 -10.95 13.34 -6.52
CA ARG A 103 -11.63 14.17 -5.51
C ARG A 103 -11.70 15.64 -5.90
N LEU A 104 -10.61 16.21 -6.39
CA LEU A 104 -10.55 17.60 -6.87
C LEU A 104 -11.51 17.82 -8.04
N PHE A 105 -11.54 16.88 -8.98
CA PHE A 105 -12.47 16.94 -10.11
C PHE A 105 -13.94 16.90 -9.68
N LEU A 106 -14.26 16.06 -8.68
CA LEU A 106 -15.61 15.95 -8.12
C LEU A 106 -15.96 17.07 -7.14
N ASN A 107 -15.08 18.06 -6.95
CA ASN A 107 -15.22 19.14 -5.96
C ASN A 107 -15.40 18.62 -4.52
N LEU A 108 -14.88 17.42 -4.21
CA LEU A 108 -14.78 16.93 -2.85
C LEU A 108 -13.66 17.64 -2.08
N ASP A 109 -12.64 18.09 -2.81
CA ASP A 109 -11.58 18.98 -2.37
C ASP A 109 -11.47 20.17 -3.36
N ASN A 110 -10.76 21.22 -2.96
CA ASN A 110 -10.57 22.43 -3.75
C ASN A 110 -9.07 22.71 -3.98
N PRO A 111 -8.59 23.13 -5.16
CA PRO A 111 -7.17 23.47 -5.31
C PRO A 111 -6.70 24.59 -4.36
N ALA A 112 -7.58 25.54 -4.01
CA ALA A 112 -7.24 26.70 -3.19
C ALA A 112 -6.92 26.36 -1.71
N MET A 113 -7.36 25.20 -1.19
CA MET A 113 -6.99 24.74 0.17
C MET A 113 -5.53 24.28 0.25
N PHE A 114 -4.92 23.94 -0.89
CA PHE A 114 -3.51 23.57 -0.95
C PHE A 114 -2.63 24.78 -1.24
N GLN A 115 -3.03 25.61 -2.20
CA GLN A 115 -2.30 26.82 -2.57
C GLN A 115 -3.28 27.96 -2.86
N ASN A 116 -3.18 29.04 -2.09
CA ASN A 116 -4.13 30.15 -2.17
C ASN A 116 -4.14 30.78 -3.58
N GLY A 117 -5.34 31.06 -4.10
CA GLY A 117 -5.54 31.65 -5.43
C GLY A 117 -5.45 30.67 -6.59
N ILE A 118 -5.17 29.39 -6.35
CA ILE A 118 -5.15 28.36 -7.38
C ILE A 118 -6.57 27.84 -7.64
N ALA A 119 -6.97 27.80 -8.91
CA ALA A 119 -8.28 27.32 -9.35
C ALA A 119 -8.23 26.01 -10.14
N ARG A 120 -7.06 25.63 -10.69
CA ARG A 120 -6.87 24.42 -11.49
C ARG A 120 -5.87 23.50 -10.82
N VAL A 121 -6.08 22.20 -10.95
CA VAL A 121 -5.15 21.18 -10.41
C VAL A 121 -3.79 21.28 -11.08
N ALA A 122 -3.76 21.59 -12.38
CA ALA A 122 -2.52 21.71 -13.15
C ALA A 122 -1.60 22.84 -12.67
N ASP A 123 -2.16 23.85 -11.99
CA ASP A 123 -1.38 24.96 -11.45
C ASP A 123 -0.81 24.66 -10.04
N LEU A 124 -1.19 23.53 -9.43
CA LEU A 124 -0.63 23.10 -8.15
C LEU A 124 0.85 22.69 -8.31
N GLN A 125 1.67 23.10 -7.36
CA GLN A 125 3.10 22.78 -7.33
C GLN A 125 3.46 21.90 -6.14
N ARG A 126 4.40 20.97 -6.36
CA ARG A 126 5.03 20.16 -5.30
C ARG A 126 5.76 21.01 -4.28
N GLY A 127 6.03 20.40 -3.12
CA GLY A 127 6.77 21.05 -2.03
C GLY A 127 5.89 21.94 -1.15
N ASN A 128 4.58 21.96 -1.41
CA ASN A 128 3.60 22.48 -0.47
C ASN A 128 3.25 21.38 0.54
N LYS A 129 3.53 21.64 1.82
CA LYS A 129 3.33 20.67 2.90
C LYS A 129 1.90 20.14 3.00
N THR A 130 0.89 20.99 2.82
CA THR A 130 -0.52 20.59 2.89
C THR A 130 -0.89 19.68 1.73
N LEU A 131 -0.43 20.00 0.51
CA LEU A 131 -0.64 19.16 -0.67
C LEU A 131 0.07 17.80 -0.53
N ASP A 132 1.35 17.81 -0.16
CA ASP A 132 2.14 16.60 -0.02
C ASP A 132 1.54 15.69 1.07
N SER A 133 1.07 16.26 2.19
CA SER A 133 0.40 15.52 3.26
C SER A 133 -0.93 14.91 2.80
N ALA A 134 -1.73 15.64 2.02
CA ALA A 134 -2.98 15.12 1.47
C ALA A 134 -2.72 13.99 0.47
N ILE A 135 -1.74 14.13 -0.42
CA ILE A 135 -1.35 13.06 -1.35
C ILE A 135 -0.91 11.82 -0.58
N VAL A 136 -0.13 11.98 0.49
CA VAL A 136 0.31 10.85 1.34
C VAL A 136 -0.87 10.21 2.08
N TYR A 137 -1.81 11.01 2.61
CA TYR A 137 -3.04 10.49 3.23
C TYR A 137 -3.80 9.61 2.25
N TRP A 138 -4.05 10.12 1.04
CA TRP A 138 -4.79 9.38 0.01
C TRP A 138 -4.01 8.17 -0.50
N TRP A 139 -2.69 8.25 -0.58
CA TRP A 139 -1.83 7.10 -0.90
C TRP A 139 -1.96 5.99 0.15
N ALA A 140 -2.01 6.34 1.44
CA ALA A 140 -2.14 5.38 2.52
C ALA A 140 -3.47 4.63 2.50
N THR A 141 -4.52 5.21 1.89
CA THR A 141 -5.84 4.60 1.88
C THR A 141 -5.90 3.22 1.22
N GLN A 142 -4.97 2.90 0.30
CA GLN A 142 -4.94 1.56 -0.33
C GLN A 142 -4.67 0.40 0.64
N PHE A 143 -4.13 0.68 1.84
CA PHE A 143 -3.81 -0.35 2.83
C PHE A 143 -4.90 -0.50 3.91
N LEU A 144 -5.98 0.27 3.80
CA LEU A 144 -7.10 0.21 4.74
C LEU A 144 -8.01 -0.96 4.34
N THR A 145 -8.46 -1.74 5.32
CA THR A 145 -9.30 -2.92 5.11
C THR A 145 -10.52 -2.60 4.23
N GLU A 146 -11.19 -1.47 4.50
CA GLU A 146 -12.38 -1.03 3.77
C GLU A 146 -12.11 -0.76 2.28
N VAL A 147 -10.89 -0.32 1.97
CA VAL A 147 -10.45 -0.01 0.63
C VAL A 147 -9.91 -1.25 -0.08
N SER A 148 -9.08 -2.05 0.60
CA SER A 148 -8.53 -3.29 0.07
C SER A 148 -9.61 -4.35 -0.18
N ASP A 149 -10.61 -4.47 0.68
CA ASP A 149 -11.73 -5.42 0.50
C ASP A 149 -12.61 -5.01 -0.67
N ARG A 150 -12.86 -3.70 -0.82
CA ARG A 150 -13.63 -3.18 -1.96
C ARG A 150 -12.88 -3.39 -3.28
N ALA A 151 -11.57 -3.20 -3.25
CA ALA A 151 -10.66 -3.47 -4.34
C ALA A 151 -10.66 -4.98 -4.70
N ALA A 152 -10.50 -5.87 -3.72
CA ALA A 152 -10.56 -7.32 -3.90
C ALA A 152 -11.92 -7.77 -4.47
N THR A 153 -13.03 -7.25 -3.96
CA THR A 153 -14.37 -7.50 -4.49
C THR A 153 -14.48 -7.06 -5.95
N SER A 154 -13.95 -5.88 -6.29
CA SER A 154 -13.91 -5.41 -7.67
C SER A 154 -13.12 -6.36 -8.58
N ARG A 155 -11.99 -6.89 -8.13
CA ARG A 155 -11.14 -7.81 -8.91
C ARG A 155 -11.81 -9.16 -9.23
N THR A 156 -12.91 -9.51 -8.56
CA THR A 156 -13.71 -10.70 -8.91
C THR A 156 -14.53 -10.53 -10.19
N LYS A 157 -14.76 -9.30 -10.63
CA LYS A 157 -15.49 -8.98 -11.87
C LYS A 157 -14.57 -9.06 -13.08
N SER A 158 -15.14 -9.42 -14.22
CA SER A 158 -14.39 -9.44 -15.48
C SER A 158 -14.08 -8.01 -15.96
N PRO A 159 -13.05 -7.81 -16.80
CA PRO A 159 -12.73 -6.49 -17.35
C PRO A 159 -13.91 -5.77 -18.02
N LEU A 160 -14.73 -6.48 -18.80
CA LEU A 160 -15.94 -5.91 -19.39
C LEU A 160 -17.01 -5.52 -18.36
N GLN A 161 -17.20 -6.27 -17.27
CA GLN A 161 -18.11 -5.86 -16.20
C GLN A 161 -17.60 -4.59 -15.49
N LEU A 162 -16.28 -4.44 -15.35
CA LEU A 162 -15.67 -3.23 -14.80
C LEU A 162 -15.81 -2.03 -15.76
N VAL A 163 -15.73 -2.23 -17.08
CA VAL A 163 -16.06 -1.16 -18.04
C VAL A 163 -17.50 -0.68 -17.85
N ASP A 164 -18.45 -1.61 -17.66
CA ASP A 164 -19.86 -1.29 -17.43
C ASP A 164 -20.07 -0.47 -16.13
N ASP A 165 -19.49 -0.94 -15.03
CA ASP A 165 -19.51 -0.25 -13.74
C ASP A 165 -18.87 1.15 -13.82
N LEU A 166 -17.78 1.29 -14.59
CA LEU A 166 -17.09 2.55 -14.78
C LEU A 166 -17.96 3.54 -15.56
N ILE A 167 -18.59 3.11 -16.65
CA ILE A 167 -19.48 3.97 -17.44
C ILE A 167 -20.60 4.53 -16.56
N GLN A 168 -21.25 3.66 -15.81
CA GLN A 168 -22.33 4.05 -14.89
C GLN A 168 -21.82 4.97 -13.78
N GLY A 169 -20.68 4.65 -13.16
CA GLY A 169 -20.17 5.48 -12.06
C GLY A 169 -19.63 6.84 -12.50
N LEU A 170 -19.07 6.95 -13.71
CA LEU A 170 -18.71 8.25 -14.30
C LEU A 170 -19.95 9.11 -14.56
N ALA A 171 -21.02 8.52 -15.11
CA ALA A 171 -22.28 9.22 -15.33
C ALA A 171 -22.95 9.70 -14.04
N ASN A 172 -22.70 9.03 -12.91
CA ASN A 172 -23.29 9.35 -11.61
C ASN A 172 -22.32 10.07 -10.64
N GLY A 173 -21.12 10.46 -11.09
CA GLY A 173 -20.16 11.19 -10.25
C GLY A 173 -19.61 10.41 -9.05
N ILE A 174 -19.54 9.07 -9.12
CA ILE A 174 -19.08 8.22 -8.00
C ILE A 174 -17.61 8.46 -7.66
N GLY A 175 -16.78 8.72 -8.67
CA GLY A 175 -15.33 8.84 -8.54
C GLY A 175 -14.64 7.51 -8.30
N TYR A 176 -13.71 7.14 -9.17
CA TYR A 176 -12.93 5.92 -9.05
C TYR A 176 -11.44 6.21 -9.16
N THR A 177 -10.63 5.37 -8.54
CA THR A 177 -9.30 5.03 -9.08
C THR A 177 -9.39 3.70 -9.81
N ILE A 178 -8.60 3.54 -10.87
CA ILE A 178 -8.32 2.25 -11.49
C ILE A 178 -7.03 1.73 -10.90
N GLY A 179 -7.06 0.49 -10.39
CA GLY A 179 -5.86 -0.28 -10.09
C GLY A 179 -5.55 -1.27 -11.21
N LEU A 180 -4.30 -1.30 -11.66
CA LEU A 180 -3.77 -2.25 -12.64
C LEU A 180 -2.67 -3.06 -11.97
N TYR A 181 -2.62 -4.36 -12.24
CA TYR A 181 -1.65 -5.27 -11.64
C TYR A 181 -0.95 -6.13 -12.69
N PHE A 182 0.34 -6.30 -12.53
CA PHE A 182 1.16 -7.22 -13.33
C PHE A 182 2.23 -7.84 -12.42
N GLY A 183 2.20 -9.17 -12.29
CA GLY A 183 2.99 -9.87 -11.29
C GLY A 183 2.72 -9.35 -9.88
N SER A 184 3.79 -9.06 -9.14
CA SER A 184 3.70 -8.43 -7.82
C SER A 184 3.83 -6.89 -7.85
N SER A 185 3.47 -6.26 -8.98
CA SER A 185 3.47 -4.80 -9.14
C SER A 185 2.05 -4.28 -9.33
N GLY A 186 1.79 -3.07 -8.83
CA GLY A 186 0.51 -2.39 -9.01
C GLY A 186 0.69 -0.94 -9.44
N HIS A 187 -0.27 -0.39 -10.17
CA HIS A 187 -0.32 1.03 -10.53
C HIS A 187 -1.73 1.57 -10.36
N ALA A 188 -1.85 2.86 -10.03
CA ALA A 188 -3.13 3.54 -9.89
C ALA A 188 -3.22 4.75 -10.83
N VAL A 189 -4.36 4.85 -11.52
CA VAL A 189 -4.67 5.94 -12.46
C VAL A 189 -6.11 6.43 -12.28
N THR A 190 -6.43 7.61 -12.80
CA THR A 190 -7.77 8.21 -12.69
C THR A 190 -8.50 8.10 -14.03
N PRO A 191 -9.58 7.31 -14.14
CA PRO A 191 -10.39 7.27 -15.35
C PRO A 191 -11.28 8.49 -15.49
N PHE A 192 -11.57 8.89 -16.73
CA PHE A 192 -12.49 9.98 -17.00
C PHE A 192 -13.44 9.79 -18.19
N ALA A 193 -13.10 8.93 -19.14
CA ALA A 193 -13.96 8.66 -20.29
C ALA A 193 -13.82 7.23 -20.79
N VAL A 194 -14.82 6.78 -21.55
CA VAL A 194 -14.82 5.49 -22.26
C VAL A 194 -15.32 5.68 -23.69
N THR A 195 -14.60 5.12 -24.65
CA THR A 195 -14.99 5.06 -26.06
C THR A 195 -15.00 3.61 -26.56
N HIS A 196 -15.84 3.29 -27.53
CA HIS A 196 -15.89 1.99 -28.20
C HIS A 196 -15.21 2.07 -29.57
N ARG A 197 -14.13 1.31 -29.76
CA ARG A 197 -13.29 1.29 -30.98
C ARG A 197 -13.23 -0.14 -31.54
N GLY A 198 -13.95 -0.39 -32.63
CA GLY A 198 -14.07 -1.73 -33.20
C GLY A 198 -14.80 -2.68 -32.23
N ASN A 199 -14.11 -3.71 -31.76
CA ASN A 199 -14.61 -4.64 -30.73
C ASN A 199 -14.10 -4.32 -29.32
N ASN A 200 -13.39 -3.20 -29.13
CA ASN A 200 -12.72 -2.89 -27.88
C ASN A 200 -13.37 -1.68 -27.20
N PHE A 201 -13.35 -1.68 -25.88
CA PHE A 201 -13.63 -0.50 -25.06
C PHE A 201 -12.32 0.12 -24.63
N VAL A 202 -12.15 1.41 -24.86
CA VAL A 202 -10.96 2.19 -24.51
C VAL A 202 -11.32 3.10 -23.35
N ILE A 203 -10.70 2.87 -22.20
CA ILE A 203 -10.81 3.72 -21.03
C ILE A 203 -9.71 4.78 -21.10
N HIS A 204 -10.09 6.04 -21.05
CA HIS A 204 -9.18 7.18 -21.04
C HIS A 204 -8.85 7.57 -19.60
N VAL A 205 -7.56 7.69 -19.32
CA VAL A 205 -7.06 7.89 -17.96
C VAL A 205 -6.06 9.04 -17.88
N TYR A 206 -6.07 9.73 -16.73
CA TYR A 206 -4.93 10.48 -16.23
C TYR A 206 -3.96 9.51 -15.54
N ASP A 207 -2.76 9.38 -16.11
CA ASP A 207 -1.65 8.65 -15.50
C ASP A 207 -0.69 9.63 -14.83
N ASN A 208 -0.58 9.52 -13.51
CA ASN A 208 0.29 10.36 -12.69
C ASN A 208 1.79 10.12 -12.93
N ASN A 209 2.21 9.06 -13.63
CA ASN A 209 3.59 8.91 -14.12
C ASN A 209 3.87 9.75 -15.37
N TYR A 210 2.82 10.16 -16.12
CA TYR A 210 2.92 10.91 -17.37
C TYR A 210 2.02 12.17 -17.35
N PRO A 211 2.34 13.18 -16.52
CA PRO A 211 1.60 14.43 -16.45
C PRO A 211 1.40 15.09 -17.82
N GLY A 212 0.23 15.67 -18.03
CA GLY A 212 -0.15 16.33 -19.29
C GLY A 212 -0.48 15.38 -20.44
N LEU A 213 -0.27 14.06 -20.29
CA LEU A 213 -0.53 13.08 -21.33
C LEU A 213 -1.75 12.22 -20.98
N ARG A 214 -2.71 12.17 -21.91
CA ARG A 214 -3.81 11.21 -21.87
C ARG A 214 -3.27 9.82 -22.20
N LYS A 215 -3.61 8.83 -21.38
CA LYS A 215 -3.26 7.42 -21.62
C LYS A 215 -4.54 6.61 -21.84
N GLU A 216 -4.39 5.49 -22.53
CA GLU A 216 -5.48 4.60 -22.93
C GLU A 216 -5.28 3.21 -22.30
N LEU A 217 -6.29 2.71 -21.60
CA LEU A 217 -6.42 1.32 -21.18
C LEU A 217 -7.41 0.64 -22.13
N VAL A 218 -6.95 -0.35 -22.88
CA VAL A 218 -7.75 -1.03 -23.90
C VAL A 218 -8.29 -2.33 -23.34
N VAL A 219 -9.62 -2.48 -23.31
CA VAL A 219 -10.33 -3.68 -22.88
C VAL A 219 -10.93 -4.37 -24.11
N SER A 220 -10.49 -5.59 -24.37
CA SER A 220 -10.94 -6.40 -25.50
C SER A 220 -12.34 -6.94 -25.26
N GLY A 221 -13.28 -6.58 -26.13
CA GLY A 221 -14.62 -7.17 -26.12
C GLY A 221 -14.65 -8.63 -26.56
N THR A 222 -13.58 -9.12 -27.20
CA THR A 222 -13.49 -10.49 -27.71
C THR A 222 -12.94 -11.46 -26.67
N THR A 223 -11.82 -11.08 -26.03
CA THR A 223 -11.10 -11.95 -25.07
C THR A 223 -11.42 -11.61 -23.62
N ASN A 224 -12.12 -10.49 -23.36
CA ASN A 224 -12.40 -10.00 -22.01
C ASN A 224 -11.11 -9.83 -21.18
N SER A 225 -10.07 -9.36 -21.85
CA SER A 225 -8.75 -9.04 -21.29
C SER A 225 -8.45 -7.55 -21.51
N TRP A 226 -7.46 -7.02 -20.81
CA TRP A 226 -7.03 -5.63 -20.93
C TRP A 226 -5.54 -5.50 -21.25
N THR A 227 -5.17 -4.38 -21.86
CA THR A 227 -3.77 -4.01 -22.14
C THR A 227 -3.53 -2.53 -21.85
N TYR A 228 -2.40 -2.22 -21.25
CA TYR A 228 -1.95 -0.88 -20.89
C TYR A 228 -0.53 -0.63 -21.37
N ALA A 229 -0.40 0.24 -22.38
CA ALA A 229 0.88 0.45 -23.06
C ALA A 229 1.84 1.32 -22.25
N ALA A 230 3.13 0.99 -22.28
CA ALA A 230 4.20 1.65 -21.56
C ALA A 230 3.83 1.88 -20.09
N ALA A 231 3.49 0.80 -19.39
CA ALA A 231 3.08 0.81 -17.99
C ALA A 231 4.27 1.03 -17.05
N ARG A 232 5.44 0.50 -17.42
CA ARG A 232 6.67 0.57 -16.64
C ARG A 232 7.89 0.74 -17.53
N ALA A 233 8.77 1.67 -17.16
CA ALA A 233 10.10 1.78 -17.74
C ALA A 233 11.05 0.72 -17.16
N GLN A 234 11.88 0.13 -18.02
CA GLN A 234 12.92 -0.82 -17.66
C GLN A 234 14.29 -0.11 -17.53
N PRO A 235 15.25 -0.69 -16.79
CA PRO A 235 16.59 -0.14 -16.66
C PRO A 235 17.35 -0.01 -17.99
N ASP A 236 16.99 -0.78 -19.01
CA ASP A 236 17.59 -0.74 -20.35
C ASP A 236 17.02 0.38 -21.25
N GLY A 237 16.06 1.17 -20.74
CA GLY A 237 15.40 2.25 -21.45
C GLY A 237 14.17 1.84 -22.27
N ASN A 238 13.83 0.54 -22.33
CA ASN A 238 12.58 0.08 -22.93
C ASN A 238 11.40 0.24 -21.97
N ASN A 239 10.18 0.16 -22.50
CA ASN A 239 8.96 0.10 -21.68
C ASN A 239 8.29 -1.27 -21.82
N ILE A 240 7.70 -1.73 -20.73
CA ILE A 240 6.85 -2.92 -20.70
C ILE A 240 5.39 -2.50 -20.77
N ASP A 241 4.65 -3.17 -21.64
CA ASP A 241 3.19 -3.13 -21.67
C ASP A 241 2.63 -4.11 -20.64
N TRP A 242 1.63 -3.68 -19.89
CA TRP A 242 0.92 -4.58 -18.99
C TRP A 242 -0.30 -5.14 -19.69
N ALA A 243 -0.60 -6.40 -19.40
CA ALA A 243 -1.81 -7.06 -19.85
C ALA A 243 -2.36 -7.92 -18.72
N GLY A 244 -3.66 -8.16 -18.75
CA GLY A 244 -4.31 -8.96 -17.73
C GLY A 244 -5.76 -9.28 -18.03
N GLU A 245 -6.39 -9.95 -17.07
CA GLU A 245 -7.77 -10.45 -17.16
C GLU A 245 -8.51 -10.16 -15.83
N THR A 246 -9.51 -10.98 -15.51
CA THR A 246 -10.14 -10.99 -14.18
C THR A 246 -9.08 -11.17 -13.09
N GLY A 247 -9.17 -10.40 -12.01
CA GLY A 247 -8.21 -10.47 -10.90
C GLY A 247 -7.09 -9.42 -10.94
N THR A 248 -6.82 -8.77 -12.08
CA THR A 248 -5.67 -7.83 -12.21
C THR A 248 -6.06 -6.41 -12.61
N PHE A 249 -7.36 -6.13 -12.67
CA PHE A 249 -7.95 -4.81 -12.92
C PHE A 249 -9.04 -4.56 -11.87
N GLU A 250 -9.05 -3.38 -11.27
CA GLU A 250 -10.05 -2.99 -10.28
C GLU A 250 -10.54 -1.55 -10.43
N LEU A 251 -11.71 -1.30 -9.84
CA LEU A 251 -12.30 0.01 -9.60
C LEU A 251 -12.50 0.21 -8.10
N THR A 252 -11.88 1.25 -7.56
CA THR A 252 -11.96 1.55 -6.13
C THR A 252 -12.67 2.90 -5.91
N PRO A 253 -13.95 2.90 -5.46
CA PRO A 253 -14.75 4.12 -5.38
C PRO A 253 -14.25 5.08 -4.31
N MET A 254 -14.45 6.38 -4.49
CA MET A 254 -14.12 7.36 -3.43
C MET A 254 -14.85 7.08 -2.13
N SER A 255 -16.08 6.55 -2.20
CA SER A 255 -16.88 6.22 -1.02
C SER A 255 -16.28 5.17 -0.10
N SER A 256 -15.43 4.25 -0.59
CA SER A 256 -14.74 3.29 0.29
C SER A 256 -13.64 3.93 1.12
N ARG A 257 -13.23 5.15 0.76
CA ARG A 257 -12.25 5.95 1.50
C ARG A 257 -12.92 6.95 2.46
N LYS A 258 -14.21 6.75 2.74
CA LYS A 258 -14.94 7.48 3.78
C LYS A 258 -14.84 6.67 5.07
N GLY A 259 -14.02 7.14 6.00
CA GLY A 259 -13.90 6.53 7.33
C GLY A 259 -15.22 6.56 8.13
N PRO A 260 -15.21 6.06 9.38
CA PRO A 260 -14.03 5.65 10.16
C PRO A 260 -13.34 4.42 9.58
N PHE A 261 -12.03 4.31 9.79
CA PHE A 261 -11.22 3.20 9.33
C PHE A 261 -10.78 2.30 10.49
N GLU A 262 -10.84 1.00 10.28
CA GLU A 262 -10.26 0.02 11.19
C GLU A 262 -8.73 0.09 11.17
N CYS A 263 -8.11 0.11 12.35
CA CYS A 263 -6.65 0.02 12.46
C CYS A 263 -6.19 -1.42 12.68
N SER A 264 -5.91 -2.14 11.59
CA SER A 264 -5.49 -3.54 11.57
C SER A 264 -4.18 -3.87 12.33
N PHE A 265 -3.40 -2.85 12.69
CA PHE A 265 -2.13 -2.99 13.43
C PHE A 265 -2.14 -2.33 14.83
N CYS A 266 -3.23 -1.65 15.20
CA CYS A 266 -3.34 -0.95 16.50
C CYS A 266 -3.86 -1.86 17.61
N SER A 267 -4.62 -2.90 17.27
CA SER A 267 -5.17 -3.87 18.21
C SER A 267 -4.21 -5.03 18.45
N ILE A 268 -4.32 -5.66 19.62
CA ILE A 268 -3.73 -6.97 19.89
C ILE A 268 -4.36 -7.92 18.86
N THR A 269 -3.54 -8.51 17.98
CA THR A 269 -3.99 -9.44 16.94
C THR A 269 -4.98 -10.44 17.56
N PRO A 270 -6.17 -10.67 16.96
CA PRO A 270 -7.14 -11.62 17.51
C PRO A 270 -6.48 -12.95 17.85
N ILE A 271 -6.89 -13.56 18.97
CA ILE A 271 -6.38 -14.85 19.51
C ILE A 271 -6.33 -15.95 18.44
N HIS A 272 -7.15 -15.83 17.38
CA HIS A 272 -7.28 -16.75 16.25
C HIS A 272 -7.16 -16.07 14.87
N GLY A 273 -6.31 -15.04 14.72
CA GLY A 273 -6.06 -14.36 13.44
C GLY A 273 -5.06 -15.09 12.53
N ASP A 274 -4.98 -14.67 11.27
CA ASP A 274 -3.94 -15.12 10.35
C ASP A 274 -2.56 -14.59 10.75
N THR A 275 -1.49 -15.24 10.28
CA THR A 275 -0.15 -14.65 10.30
C THR A 275 -0.01 -13.75 9.08
N ILE A 276 0.33 -12.48 9.32
CA ILE A 276 0.46 -11.48 8.26
C ILE A 276 1.96 -11.23 8.02
N VAL A 277 2.40 -11.45 6.79
CA VAL A 277 3.75 -11.14 6.31
C VAL A 277 3.65 -9.98 5.35
N THR A 278 4.37 -8.88 5.59
CA THR A 278 4.42 -7.74 4.66
C THR A 278 5.84 -7.41 4.26
N LEU A 279 6.07 -7.21 2.97
CA LEU A 279 7.32 -6.70 2.43
C LEU A 279 7.11 -5.29 1.88
N ALA A 280 8.04 -4.39 2.18
CA ALA A 280 8.14 -3.08 1.54
C ALA A 280 9.59 -2.80 1.14
N SER A 281 9.83 -2.55 -0.14
CA SER A 281 11.16 -2.21 -0.67
C SER A 281 11.46 -0.71 -0.52
N ARG A 282 12.68 -0.36 -0.07
CA ARG A 282 13.16 1.04 0.01
C ARG A 282 13.74 1.54 -1.30
N ASP A 283 14.12 0.65 -2.20
CA ASP A 283 14.52 0.98 -3.56
C ASP A 283 13.61 0.26 -4.58
N SER A 284 12.84 1.04 -5.33
CA SER A 284 11.96 0.53 -6.38
C SER A 284 12.72 -0.06 -7.59
N LEU A 285 13.98 0.33 -7.81
CA LEU A 285 14.82 -0.23 -8.87
C LEU A 285 15.47 -1.54 -8.45
N ALA A 286 15.60 -1.76 -7.14
CA ALA A 286 16.10 -2.98 -6.52
C ALA A 286 15.07 -3.59 -5.58
N ALA A 287 13.85 -3.83 -6.08
CA ALA A 287 12.77 -4.40 -5.28
C ALA A 287 13.08 -5.84 -4.82
N GLY A 288 12.65 -6.16 -3.61
CA GLY A 288 12.66 -7.52 -3.06
C GLY A 288 11.35 -8.26 -3.32
N TYR A 289 11.41 -9.58 -3.24
CA TYR A 289 10.30 -10.49 -3.52
C TYR A 289 10.24 -11.59 -2.46
N VAL A 290 9.05 -11.87 -1.93
CA VAL A 290 8.86 -12.86 -0.86
C VAL A 290 8.65 -14.25 -1.43
N LEU A 291 9.34 -15.25 -0.88
CA LEU A 291 8.96 -16.66 -0.95
C LEU A 291 8.64 -17.16 0.45
N ILE A 292 7.45 -17.72 0.64
CA ILE A 292 7.09 -18.49 1.83
C ILE A 292 6.97 -19.96 1.43
N THR A 293 7.61 -20.85 2.20
CA THR A 293 7.56 -22.31 1.98
C THR A 293 7.10 -23.01 3.25
N THR A 294 6.03 -23.80 3.16
CA THR A 294 5.53 -24.64 4.26
C THR A 294 6.31 -25.96 4.34
N ARG A 295 6.23 -26.66 5.48
CA ARG A 295 6.90 -27.95 5.67
C ARG A 295 6.48 -29.05 4.70
N ASP A 296 5.25 -29.00 4.20
CA ASP A 296 4.73 -29.92 3.19
C ASP A 296 5.05 -29.47 1.75
N GLY A 297 5.91 -28.47 1.57
CA GLY A 297 6.45 -28.04 0.28
C GLY A 297 5.53 -27.14 -0.52
N ARG A 298 4.41 -26.65 0.06
CA ARG A 298 3.58 -25.63 -0.58
C ARG A 298 4.23 -24.27 -0.42
N THR A 299 3.96 -23.40 -1.38
CA THR A 299 4.60 -22.09 -1.48
C THR A 299 3.61 -20.98 -1.78
N ILE A 300 3.95 -19.78 -1.31
CA ILE A 300 3.52 -18.55 -1.96
C ILE A 300 4.75 -17.74 -2.34
N GLU A 301 4.90 -17.44 -3.64
CA GLU A 301 6.04 -16.71 -4.19
C GLU A 301 5.53 -15.51 -4.98
N ALA A 302 5.93 -14.31 -4.54
CA ALA A 302 5.81 -13.10 -5.33
C ALA A 302 7.02 -13.00 -6.26
N THR A 303 6.82 -12.63 -7.51
CA THR A 303 7.88 -12.43 -8.51
C THR A 303 7.58 -11.18 -9.33
N PRO A 304 8.54 -10.66 -10.14
CA PRO A 304 8.27 -9.53 -11.01
C PRO A 304 7.06 -9.74 -11.94
N ASP A 305 6.82 -10.99 -12.35
CA ASP A 305 5.88 -11.32 -13.43
C ASP A 305 4.62 -12.07 -12.95
N ALA A 306 4.66 -12.68 -11.76
CA ALA A 306 3.55 -13.46 -11.22
C ALA A 306 3.55 -13.53 -9.68
N VAL A 307 2.39 -13.82 -9.11
CA VAL A 307 2.28 -14.34 -7.74
C VAL A 307 1.74 -15.76 -7.83
N ILE A 308 2.52 -16.73 -7.36
CA ILE A 308 2.15 -18.14 -7.37
C ILE A 308 1.78 -18.52 -5.94
N ASN A 309 0.54 -18.93 -5.71
CA ASN A 309 0.07 -19.34 -4.39
C ASN A 309 -0.50 -20.75 -4.43
N THR A 310 0.12 -21.66 -3.67
CA THR A 310 -0.30 -23.06 -3.53
C THR A 310 -0.66 -23.40 -2.08
N ILE A 311 -0.51 -22.47 -1.13
CA ILE A 311 -0.88 -22.68 0.27
C ILE A 311 -2.40 -22.55 0.39
N PRO A 312 -3.14 -23.59 0.82
CA PRO A 312 -4.59 -23.51 0.93
C PRO A 312 -5.01 -22.46 1.95
N GLY A 313 -5.95 -21.60 1.57
CA GLY A 313 -6.53 -20.57 2.44
C GLY A 313 -5.66 -19.33 2.64
N SER A 314 -4.42 -19.28 2.12
CA SER A 314 -3.65 -18.04 2.13
C SER A 314 -4.16 -17.08 1.08
N THR A 315 -4.05 -15.79 1.37
CA THR A 315 -4.39 -14.70 0.46
C THR A 315 -3.25 -13.70 0.38
N TYR A 316 -3.31 -12.79 -0.58
CA TYR A 316 -2.33 -11.73 -0.73
C TYR A 316 -2.94 -10.47 -1.32
N ASP A 317 -2.34 -9.33 -0.98
CA ASP A 317 -2.61 -8.03 -1.56
C ASP A 317 -1.34 -7.39 -2.09
N ILE A 318 -1.43 -6.84 -3.30
CA ILE A 318 -0.37 -6.10 -3.95
C ILE A 318 -0.65 -4.62 -3.78
N GLY A 319 0.30 -3.89 -3.18
CA GLY A 319 0.24 -2.45 -3.12
C GLY A 319 0.62 -1.80 -4.45
N LYS A 320 0.08 -0.62 -4.70
CA LYS A 320 0.30 0.14 -5.93
C LYS A 320 1.52 1.04 -5.77
N GLY A 321 2.52 0.83 -6.63
CA GLY A 321 3.81 1.49 -6.62
C GLY A 321 4.74 0.93 -7.72
N LEU A 322 5.74 1.74 -8.11
CA LEU A 322 6.79 1.39 -9.05
C LEU A 322 7.65 0.25 -8.52
N GLY A 323 8.04 -0.65 -9.42
CA GLY A 323 9.12 -1.63 -9.17
C GLY A 323 8.71 -2.96 -8.53
N GLY A 324 7.50 -3.06 -7.98
CA GLY A 324 7.05 -4.23 -7.21
C GLY A 324 7.58 -4.23 -5.77
N GLY A 325 7.44 -5.37 -5.07
CA GLY A 325 8.02 -5.53 -3.72
C GLY A 325 7.27 -4.80 -2.61
N LEU A 326 5.99 -4.56 -2.82
CA LEU A 326 5.02 -4.14 -1.81
C LEU A 326 3.88 -5.18 -1.79
N VAL A 327 4.03 -6.20 -0.94
CA VAL A 327 3.08 -7.31 -0.84
C VAL A 327 2.74 -7.57 0.61
N THR A 328 1.46 -7.81 0.87
CA THR A 328 0.95 -8.32 2.14
C THR A 328 0.41 -9.72 1.88
N ILE A 329 0.82 -10.69 2.68
CA ILE A 329 0.42 -12.09 2.58
C ILE A 329 -0.23 -12.50 3.89
N HIS A 330 -1.43 -13.08 3.81
CA HIS A 330 -2.12 -13.66 4.94
C HIS A 330 -1.96 -15.17 4.89
N ILE A 331 -1.36 -15.74 5.92
CA ILE A 331 -1.18 -17.17 6.11
C ILE A 331 -2.19 -17.64 7.15
N PRO A 332 -3.07 -18.60 6.83
CA PRO A 332 -4.12 -19.03 7.74
C PRO A 332 -3.53 -19.61 9.02
N ASN A 333 -4.20 -19.40 10.14
CA ASN A 333 -3.76 -19.87 11.46
C ASN A 333 -3.55 -21.40 11.58
N THR A 334 -4.03 -22.18 10.61
CA THR A 334 -3.81 -23.62 10.50
C THR A 334 -2.40 -23.98 10.03
N VAL A 335 -1.66 -23.03 9.45
CA VAL A 335 -0.29 -23.18 8.98
C VAL A 335 0.64 -22.55 10.01
N THR A 336 1.21 -23.37 10.90
CA THR A 336 2.07 -22.91 12.00
C THR A 336 3.56 -22.95 11.68
N ASP A 337 3.94 -23.71 10.64
CA ASP A 337 5.32 -24.06 10.35
C ASP A 337 5.67 -23.75 8.88
N PHE A 338 6.43 -22.68 8.70
CA PHE A 338 6.90 -22.23 7.39
C PHE A 338 8.18 -21.41 7.49
N ASP A 339 8.85 -21.26 6.36
CA ASP A 339 10.08 -20.50 6.21
C ASP A 339 9.84 -19.36 5.20
N VAL A 340 10.40 -18.19 5.48
CA VAL A 340 10.30 -16.99 4.65
C VAL A 340 11.69 -16.60 4.13
N GLU A 341 11.78 -16.42 2.82
CA GLU A 341 12.94 -15.89 2.11
C GLU A 341 12.57 -14.55 1.44
N VAL A 342 13.57 -13.68 1.30
CA VAL A 342 13.49 -12.51 0.42
C VAL A 342 14.48 -12.70 -0.72
N ARG A 343 14.01 -12.46 -1.95
CA ARG A 343 14.74 -12.68 -3.20
C ARG A 343 14.79 -11.41 -4.03
N ARG A 344 15.81 -11.27 -4.87
CA ARG A 344 15.93 -10.20 -5.86
C ARG A 344 15.51 -10.70 -7.23
N GLY A 345 15.04 -9.79 -8.08
CA GLY A 345 14.55 -10.14 -9.41
C GLY A 345 15.61 -10.72 -10.35
N SER A 346 16.88 -10.35 -10.19
CA SER A 346 17.99 -10.91 -10.98
C SER A 346 19.34 -10.72 -10.28
N SER A 347 20.38 -11.42 -10.74
CA SER A 347 21.72 -11.36 -10.16
C SER A 347 22.45 -10.02 -10.37
N VAL A 348 22.00 -9.19 -11.32
CA VAL A 348 22.59 -7.88 -11.61
C VAL A 348 21.98 -6.74 -10.78
N VAL A 349 20.88 -7.01 -10.09
CA VAL A 349 20.26 -6.09 -9.12
C VAL A 349 20.95 -6.30 -7.77
N SER A 350 21.18 -5.22 -7.01
CA SER A 350 21.73 -5.33 -5.66
C SER A 350 20.81 -6.13 -4.74
N ALA A 351 21.34 -6.62 -3.61
CA ALA A 351 20.49 -7.15 -2.57
C ALA A 351 19.56 -6.01 -2.10
N ALA A 352 18.26 -6.23 -2.22
CA ALA A 352 17.23 -5.21 -2.00
C ALA A 352 17.24 -4.72 -0.54
N ASP A 353 17.35 -3.40 -0.33
CA ASP A 353 17.06 -2.78 0.99
C ASP A 353 15.55 -2.83 1.21
N VAL A 354 15.12 -3.73 2.07
CA VAL A 354 13.70 -4.01 2.33
C VAL A 354 13.38 -3.87 3.81
N VAL A 355 12.10 -3.74 4.11
CA VAL A 355 11.53 -4.03 5.43
C VAL A 355 10.56 -5.20 5.26
N LEU A 356 10.89 -6.31 5.90
CA LEU A 356 10.01 -7.47 6.04
C LEU A 356 9.41 -7.48 7.44
N ALA A 357 8.09 -7.43 7.54
CA ALA A 357 7.34 -7.46 8.78
C ALA A 357 6.57 -8.78 8.90
N ILE A 358 6.53 -9.36 10.10
CA ILE A 358 5.68 -10.49 10.44
C ILE A 358 4.87 -10.15 11.70
N GLN A 359 3.56 -10.28 11.59
CA GLN A 359 2.60 -10.14 12.68
C GLN A 359 1.91 -11.49 12.87
N ARG A 360 1.99 -12.03 14.09
CA ARG A 360 1.37 -13.30 14.44
C ARG A 360 0.40 -13.09 15.60
N PRO A 361 -0.67 -13.89 15.71
CA PRO A 361 -1.47 -13.94 16.92
C PRO A 361 -0.59 -14.28 18.13
N LYS A 362 -0.76 -13.54 19.22
CA LYS A 362 -0.10 -13.74 20.52
C LYS A 362 1.43 -13.61 20.55
N MET A 363 2.12 -13.48 19.42
CA MET A 363 3.58 -13.30 19.40
C MET A 363 3.94 -11.82 19.25
N ALA A 364 5.19 -11.49 19.53
CA ALA A 364 5.75 -10.19 19.17
C ALA A 364 5.69 -9.92 17.67
N ASN A 365 5.43 -8.66 17.31
CA ASN A 365 5.52 -8.18 15.94
C ASN A 365 6.98 -7.90 15.60
N ILE A 366 7.49 -8.54 14.55
CA ILE A 366 8.91 -8.48 14.19
C ILE A 366 9.05 -7.79 12.84
N GLN A 367 9.97 -6.84 12.75
CA GLN A 367 10.44 -6.27 11.50
C GLN A 367 11.93 -6.53 11.34
N VAL A 368 12.32 -6.94 10.14
CA VAL A 368 13.70 -7.15 9.72
C VAL A 368 13.96 -6.23 8.54
N SER A 369 15.06 -5.47 8.58
CA SER A 369 15.41 -4.54 7.50
C SER A 369 16.89 -4.53 7.15
N GLY A 370 17.18 -4.13 5.91
CA GLY A 370 18.52 -4.09 5.33
C GLY A 370 18.54 -4.73 3.95
N ASP A 371 19.75 -4.98 3.46
CA ASP A 371 19.99 -5.66 2.18
C ASP A 371 19.76 -7.16 2.38
N LEU A 372 18.51 -7.62 2.29
CA LEU A 372 18.13 -8.99 2.69
C LEU A 372 18.02 -9.96 1.50
N ALA A 373 17.95 -9.44 0.27
CA ALA A 373 17.56 -10.21 -0.91
C ALA A 373 18.74 -10.73 -1.74
N HIS A 374 19.55 -11.65 -1.19
CA HIS A 374 20.75 -12.16 -1.88
C HIS A 374 20.46 -13.25 -2.91
N ALA A 375 19.45 -14.08 -2.64
CA ALA A 375 18.98 -15.12 -3.55
C ALA A 375 18.19 -14.53 -4.73
N VAL A 376 18.25 -15.17 -5.89
CA VAL A 376 17.54 -14.71 -7.10
C VAL A 376 16.23 -15.48 -7.25
N VAL A 377 15.17 -14.81 -7.70
CA VAL A 377 13.92 -15.48 -8.04
C VAL A 377 14.18 -16.63 -9.03
N GLY A 378 13.61 -17.81 -8.73
CA GLY A 378 13.79 -19.03 -9.54
C GLY A 378 15.09 -19.81 -9.29
N SER A 379 16.04 -19.30 -8.49
CA SER A 379 17.19 -20.12 -8.07
C SER A 379 16.79 -21.15 -7.02
N ALA A 380 17.53 -22.26 -6.93
CA ALA A 380 17.35 -23.22 -5.84
C ALA A 380 17.51 -22.52 -4.49
N SER A 381 16.62 -22.83 -3.53
CA SER A 381 16.82 -22.37 -2.16
C SER A 381 18.09 -23.04 -1.62
N HIS A 382 19.05 -22.24 -1.18
CA HIS A 382 20.28 -22.71 -0.54
C HIS A 382 20.17 -22.76 1.00
N GLY A 383 18.94 -22.73 1.54
CA GLY A 383 18.70 -22.92 2.97
C GLY A 383 18.93 -21.68 3.85
N THR A 384 19.17 -20.49 3.28
CA THR A 384 19.20 -19.24 4.04
C THR A 384 17.78 -18.75 4.28
N THR A 385 17.12 -19.34 5.28
CA THR A 385 15.81 -18.87 5.75
C THR A 385 15.99 -17.56 6.51
N LEU A 386 15.38 -16.47 6.04
CA LEU A 386 15.43 -15.19 6.75
C LEU A 386 14.56 -15.24 8.01
N ILE A 387 13.33 -15.76 7.89
CA ILE A 387 12.41 -15.95 9.01
C ILE A 387 11.91 -17.40 9.02
N ALA A 388 12.17 -18.12 10.11
CA ALA A 388 11.60 -19.44 10.37
C ALA A 388 10.48 -19.31 11.41
N VAL A 389 9.26 -19.63 11.01
CA VAL A 389 8.07 -19.61 11.87
C VAL A 389 7.76 -21.02 12.33
N ARG A 390 7.64 -21.20 13.64
CA ARG A 390 7.22 -22.43 14.30
C ARG A 390 6.11 -22.12 15.28
N SER A 391 5.39 -23.16 15.71
CA SER A 391 4.25 -23.04 16.62
C SER A 391 4.46 -22.08 17.82
N ASP A 392 5.62 -22.13 18.48
CA ASP A 392 5.94 -21.38 19.71
C ASP A 392 7.07 -20.33 19.56
N SER A 393 7.63 -20.20 18.35
CA SER A 393 8.84 -19.43 18.14
C SER A 393 8.95 -18.83 16.75
N THR A 394 9.69 -17.74 16.66
CA THR A 394 10.11 -17.13 15.40
C THR A 394 11.63 -17.00 15.44
N SER A 395 12.34 -17.61 14.48
CA SER A 395 13.78 -17.39 14.30
C SER A 395 14.04 -16.43 13.15
N ILE A 396 14.99 -15.52 13.33
CA ILE A 396 15.48 -14.60 12.31
C ILE A 396 16.96 -14.89 12.07
N SER A 397 17.35 -15.18 10.84
CA SER A 397 18.76 -15.40 10.50
C SER A 397 19.26 -14.30 9.59
N ALA A 398 20.30 -13.58 10.02
CA ALA A 398 20.92 -12.56 9.18
C ALA A 398 21.62 -13.22 7.98
N PRO A 399 21.62 -12.60 6.79
CA PRO A 399 22.39 -13.08 5.65
C PRO A 399 23.87 -13.31 6.01
N LEU A 400 24.57 -14.15 5.26
CA LEU A 400 26.02 -14.37 5.46
C LEU A 400 26.83 -13.15 4.98
N GLU A 401 26.24 -12.35 4.10
CA GLU A 401 26.85 -11.21 3.44
C GLU A 401 26.87 -9.96 4.33
N ASN A 402 25.82 -9.74 5.13
CA ASN A 402 25.62 -8.52 5.91
C ASN A 402 24.74 -8.74 7.14
N SER A 403 24.79 -7.76 8.05
CA SER A 403 23.91 -7.70 9.20
C SER A 403 22.45 -7.43 8.80
N ALA A 404 21.54 -7.78 9.70
CA ALA A 404 20.12 -7.46 9.59
C ALA A 404 19.70 -6.60 10.78
N ARG A 405 18.94 -5.53 10.53
CA ARG A 405 18.38 -4.68 11.60
C ARG A 405 17.02 -5.22 12.01
N LEU A 406 16.84 -5.47 13.30
CA LEU A 406 15.61 -6.02 13.85
C LEU A 406 14.90 -4.99 14.72
N SER A 407 13.57 -5.00 14.65
CA SER A 407 12.65 -4.25 15.49
C SER A 407 11.58 -5.21 15.99
N ILE A 408 11.44 -5.36 17.30
CA ILE A 408 10.58 -6.35 17.95
C ILE A 408 9.63 -5.61 18.88
N ALA A 409 8.34 -5.63 18.57
CA ALA A 409 7.29 -5.00 19.36
C ALA A 409 6.52 -6.06 20.15
N ALA A 410 6.59 -5.99 21.48
CA ALA A 410 5.90 -6.86 22.41
C ALA A 410 5.26 -6.01 23.52
N GLY A 411 3.92 -6.09 23.65
CA GLY A 411 3.18 -5.18 24.53
C GLY A 411 3.49 -3.71 24.25
N ARG A 412 4.00 -2.99 25.27
CA ARG A 412 4.38 -1.57 25.18
C ARG A 412 5.88 -1.34 24.97
N GLN A 413 6.63 -2.40 24.68
CA GLN A 413 8.07 -2.33 24.45
C GLN A 413 8.40 -2.46 22.95
N LEU A 414 9.32 -1.62 22.48
CA LEU A 414 9.95 -1.72 21.17
C LEU A 414 11.44 -1.99 21.34
N SER A 415 11.87 -3.22 21.12
CA SER A 415 13.28 -3.60 21.11
C SER A 415 13.90 -3.41 19.73
N ARG A 416 15.09 -2.82 19.64
CA ARG A 416 15.85 -2.67 18.40
C ARG A 416 17.25 -3.25 18.55
N THR A 417 17.73 -3.90 17.51
CA THR A 417 19.07 -4.49 17.48
C THR A 417 19.58 -4.63 16.07
N GLU A 418 20.89 -4.82 15.93
CA GLU A 418 21.54 -5.20 14.69
C GLU A 418 22.10 -6.61 14.87
N LEU A 419 21.48 -7.58 14.20
CA LEU A 419 21.89 -8.97 14.21
C LEU A 419 23.11 -9.11 13.28
N PRO A 420 24.28 -9.51 13.79
CA PRO A 420 25.47 -9.69 12.96
C PRO A 420 25.23 -10.72 11.86
N ARG A 421 25.93 -10.58 10.73
CA ARG A 421 25.82 -11.51 9.60
C ARG A 421 25.98 -12.96 10.05
N GLY A 422 25.22 -13.87 9.45
CA GLY A 422 25.21 -15.31 9.74
C GLY A 422 24.71 -15.71 11.13
N HIS A 423 24.42 -14.76 12.03
CA HIS A 423 23.85 -15.07 13.34
C HIS A 423 22.35 -15.30 13.21
N THR A 424 21.81 -16.05 14.17
CA THR A 424 20.37 -16.30 14.28
C THR A 424 19.85 -15.81 15.62
N MET A 425 18.77 -15.03 15.59
CA MET A 425 18.00 -14.65 16.76
C MET A 425 16.74 -15.50 16.85
N LEU A 426 16.58 -16.22 17.95
CA LEU A 426 15.42 -17.02 18.27
C LEU A 426 14.55 -16.24 19.28
N ILE A 427 13.29 -16.03 18.95
CA ILE A 427 12.31 -15.29 19.76
C ILE A 427 11.21 -16.28 20.15
N HIS A 428 11.18 -16.64 21.44
CA HIS A 428 10.14 -17.45 22.05
C HIS A 428 9.13 -16.55 22.73
N GLN A 429 7.85 -16.92 22.61
CA GLN A 429 6.82 -16.36 23.46
C GLN A 429 6.87 -17.03 24.84
N ILE A 430 6.78 -16.22 25.88
CA ILE A 430 6.53 -16.62 27.27
C ILE A 430 5.11 -16.15 27.66
N GLU A 431 4.70 -16.35 28.91
CA GLU A 431 3.41 -15.90 29.45
C GLU A 431 3.29 -14.36 29.42
N ASP A 432 2.04 -13.88 29.40
CA ASP A 432 1.68 -12.45 29.49
C ASP A 432 2.37 -11.55 28.44
N ASP A 433 2.46 -12.01 27.19
CA ASP A 433 3.11 -11.33 26.05
C ASP A 433 4.63 -11.09 26.22
N ALA A 434 5.27 -11.60 27.28
CA ALA A 434 6.71 -11.53 27.46
C ALA A 434 7.43 -12.39 26.41
N ILE A 435 8.67 -12.03 26.08
CA ILE A 435 9.47 -12.75 25.10
C ILE A 435 10.84 -13.13 25.65
N GLU A 436 11.30 -14.32 25.27
CA GLU A 436 12.68 -14.75 25.46
C GLU A 436 13.42 -14.65 24.13
N ILE A 437 14.60 -14.03 24.15
CA ILE A 437 15.46 -13.92 22.99
C ILE A 437 16.72 -14.73 23.26
N ALA A 438 17.06 -15.64 22.36
CA ALA A 438 18.33 -16.34 22.33
C ALA A 438 19.07 -16.04 21.02
N ILE A 439 20.38 -15.80 21.11
CA ILE A 439 21.25 -15.56 19.95
C ILE A 439 22.12 -16.78 19.74
N LYS A 440 22.14 -17.27 18.51
CA LYS A 440 23.00 -18.36 18.05
C LYS A 440 24.03 -17.82 17.08
N GLY A 441 25.26 -18.28 17.23
CA GLY A 441 26.37 -17.95 16.33
C GLY A 441 26.23 -18.66 14.98
N GLU A 442 27.17 -18.39 14.08
CA GLU A 442 27.21 -19.01 12.75
C GLU A 442 27.27 -20.55 12.80
N ASN A 443 27.81 -21.12 13.88
CA ASN A 443 27.87 -22.57 14.11
C ASN A 443 26.56 -23.17 14.69
N GLY A 444 25.54 -22.35 14.93
CA GLY A 444 24.26 -22.76 15.51
C GLY A 444 24.27 -22.94 17.03
N SER A 445 25.42 -22.76 17.70
CA SER A 445 25.52 -22.80 19.16
C SER A 445 24.92 -21.53 19.76
N GLU A 446 24.18 -21.67 20.85
CA GLU A 446 23.71 -20.51 21.62
C GLU A 446 24.90 -19.77 22.22
N ILE A 447 24.92 -18.45 22.01
CA ILE A 447 25.94 -17.55 22.53
C ILE A 447 25.42 -16.84 23.79
N SER A 448 24.18 -16.35 23.74
CA SER A 448 23.58 -15.57 24.82
C SER A 448 22.06 -15.61 24.73
N SER A 449 21.39 -15.39 25.86
CA SER A 449 19.94 -15.25 25.95
C SER A 449 19.56 -14.12 26.92
N ALA A 450 18.41 -13.50 26.66
CA ALA A 450 17.85 -12.42 27.46
C ALA A 450 16.31 -12.50 27.45
N SER A 451 15.69 -12.35 28.61
CA SER A 451 14.23 -12.20 28.71
C SER A 451 13.85 -10.73 28.68
N LEU A 452 12.83 -10.40 27.88
CA LEU A 452 12.23 -9.09 27.83
C LEU A 452 10.81 -9.20 28.37
N ALA A 453 10.55 -8.53 29.49
CA ALA A 453 9.20 -8.47 30.03
C ALA A 453 8.30 -7.68 29.08
N ALA A 454 7.07 -8.17 28.86
CA ALA A 454 6.02 -7.30 28.34
C ALA A 454 5.73 -6.25 29.40
N SER A 455 6.28 -5.05 29.21
CA SER A 455 6.01 -3.95 30.12
C SER A 455 4.53 -3.55 30.01
N GLU A 456 3.74 -3.87 31.04
CA GLU A 456 2.40 -3.29 31.26
C GLU A 456 2.46 -1.87 31.84
N THR A 457 3.65 -1.27 32.00
CA THR A 457 3.78 0.08 32.55
C THR A 457 2.98 1.11 31.77
N ALA A 458 2.62 2.23 32.40
CA ALA A 458 1.88 3.31 31.74
C ALA A 458 2.62 3.96 30.55
N ASN A 459 3.87 3.59 30.29
CA ASN A 459 4.75 4.23 29.31
C ASN A 459 5.14 3.26 28.20
N SER A 460 5.36 3.77 26.98
CA SER A 460 6.03 3.00 25.93
C SER A 460 7.54 3.07 26.16
N ILE A 461 8.22 1.94 26.06
CA ILE A 461 9.66 1.81 26.32
C ILE A 461 10.36 1.38 25.03
N GLN A 462 11.40 2.11 24.63
CA GLN A 462 12.32 1.66 23.61
C GLN A 462 13.52 1.00 24.27
N VAL A 463 13.88 -0.20 23.82
CA VAL A 463 15.05 -0.95 24.30
C VAL A 463 16.02 -1.15 23.15
N ASN A 464 17.25 -0.68 23.28
CA ASN A 464 18.32 -1.01 22.35
C ASN A 464 19.10 -2.20 22.91
N LEU A 465 19.10 -3.30 22.16
CA LEU A 465 19.88 -4.50 22.45
C LEU A 465 21.17 -4.41 21.65
N THR A 466 22.31 -4.31 22.32
CA THR A 466 23.62 -4.38 21.68
C THR A 466 24.20 -5.79 21.86
N ILE A 467 24.81 -6.28 20.79
CA ILE A 467 25.46 -7.59 20.74
C ILE A 467 26.95 -7.30 20.55
N ASP A 468 27.77 -7.70 21.51
CA ASP A 468 29.22 -7.50 21.43
C ASP A 468 29.89 -8.52 20.48
N GLU A 469 31.20 -8.39 20.26
CA GLU A 469 31.96 -9.26 19.36
C GLU A 469 31.98 -10.75 19.78
N ILE A 470 31.64 -11.03 21.04
CA ILE A 470 31.58 -12.38 21.62
C ILE A 470 30.11 -12.82 21.78
N GLY A 471 29.16 -12.01 21.29
CA GLY A 471 27.72 -12.26 21.27
C GLY A 471 26.98 -12.06 22.60
N ASN A 472 27.57 -11.39 23.59
CA ASN A 472 26.85 -11.04 24.81
C ASN A 472 25.83 -9.94 24.51
N ILE A 473 24.64 -10.09 25.09
CA ILE A 473 23.56 -9.10 24.98
C ILE A 473 23.69 -8.10 26.12
N SER A 474 23.70 -6.80 25.78
CA SER A 474 23.48 -5.74 26.76
C SER A 474 22.30 -4.88 26.35
N THR A 475 21.55 -4.38 27.33
CA THR A 475 20.29 -3.66 27.08
C THR A 475 20.36 -2.25 27.64
N THR A 476 19.96 -1.27 26.83
CA THR A 476 19.70 0.10 27.29
C THR A 476 18.25 0.44 26.98
N SER A 477 17.57 1.11 27.91
CA SER A 477 16.14 1.44 27.78
C SER A 477 15.89 2.92 27.97
N SER A 478 14.98 3.49 27.17
CA SER A 478 14.48 4.85 27.32
C SER A 478 12.96 4.87 27.13
N GLN A 479 12.30 5.86 27.72
CA GLN A 479 10.88 6.10 27.41
C GLN A 479 10.75 6.68 26.00
N VAL A 480 9.65 6.34 25.32
CA VAL A 480 9.28 6.99 24.07
C VAL A 480 8.72 8.37 24.40
N GLU A 481 9.38 9.41 23.91
CA GLU A 481 8.97 10.78 24.14
C GLU A 481 7.66 11.11 23.39
N PRO A 482 6.75 11.90 24.00
CA PRO A 482 5.56 12.39 23.32
C PRO A 482 5.94 13.34 22.18
N VAL A 483 5.25 13.22 21.04
CA VAL A 483 5.35 14.18 19.95
C VAL A 483 4.11 15.08 19.88
N PRO A 484 4.25 16.38 19.52
CA PRO A 484 3.10 17.24 19.30
C PRO A 484 2.25 16.76 18.11
N VAL A 485 0.92 16.74 18.29
CA VAL A 485 -0.05 16.36 17.26
C VAL A 485 -1.27 17.28 17.31
N HIS A 486 -2.06 17.26 16.24
CA HIS A 486 -3.30 18.01 16.12
C HIS A 486 -4.50 17.08 16.23
N ALA A 487 -5.67 17.67 16.48
CA ALA A 487 -6.93 16.95 16.40
C ALA A 487 -7.08 16.30 15.02
N GLN A 488 -7.66 15.09 15.00
CA GLN A 488 -7.94 14.34 13.78
C GLN A 488 -8.71 15.22 12.79
N MET A 489 -8.22 15.29 11.55
CA MET A 489 -8.91 16.02 10.50
C MET A 489 -10.19 15.30 10.07
N SER A 490 -11.27 16.07 9.86
CA SER A 490 -12.48 15.55 9.23
C SER A 490 -12.37 15.68 7.71
N VAL A 491 -12.49 14.58 6.99
CA VAL A 491 -12.50 14.59 5.52
C VAL A 491 -13.92 14.81 5.00
N ASN A 492 -14.09 15.78 4.10
CA ASN A 492 -15.37 16.06 3.49
C ASN A 492 -15.66 15.10 2.32
N PHE A 493 -16.89 14.60 2.27
CA PHE A 493 -17.42 13.77 1.18
C PHE A 493 -18.67 14.40 0.52
N THR A 494 -18.99 15.63 0.89
CA THR A 494 -20.05 16.42 0.26
C THR A 494 -19.39 17.35 -0.77
N PRO A 495 -19.73 17.25 -2.06
CA PRO A 495 -19.19 18.14 -3.07
C PRO A 495 -19.44 19.62 -2.73
N GLU A 496 -18.40 20.45 -2.82
CA GLU A 496 -18.58 21.89 -2.75
C GLU A 496 -19.40 22.37 -3.97
N LYS A 497 -20.43 23.18 -3.72
CA LYS A 497 -21.15 23.84 -4.82
C LYS A 497 -20.18 24.80 -5.51
N LYS A 498 -19.89 24.54 -6.78
CA LYS A 498 -19.13 25.46 -7.65
C LYS A 498 -19.79 26.85 -7.54
N ARG A 499 -19.09 27.84 -6.97
CA ARG A 499 -19.52 29.24 -7.12
C ARG A 499 -19.43 29.56 -8.60
N LEU A 500 -20.56 29.49 -9.30
CA LEU A 500 -20.68 30.05 -10.62
C LEU A 500 -20.35 31.55 -10.50
N SER A 501 -19.28 31.99 -11.15
CA SER A 501 -19.04 33.41 -11.38
C SER A 501 -20.30 34.01 -12.04
N PRO A 502 -20.77 35.19 -11.62
CA PRO A 502 -22.04 35.72 -12.08
C PRO A 502 -21.94 36.12 -13.55
N ALA A 503 -22.50 35.30 -14.44
CA ALA A 503 -22.83 35.69 -15.80
C ALA A 503 -24.34 35.50 -16.01
N ALA A 504 -25.02 36.64 -16.10
CA ALA A 504 -26.33 36.90 -16.70
C ALA A 504 -27.46 35.85 -16.52
N THR A 505 -28.35 36.15 -15.56
CA THR A 505 -29.83 36.16 -15.67
C THR A 505 -30.55 34.97 -16.34
N THR A 506 -31.11 34.13 -15.46
CA THR A 506 -32.39 33.36 -15.54
C THR A 506 -32.67 32.44 -16.73
N THR A 507 -32.85 31.15 -16.42
CA THR A 507 -34.21 30.55 -16.36
C THR A 507 -34.24 29.34 -15.43
N THR A 508 -35.33 29.25 -14.68
CA THR A 508 -35.64 28.30 -13.62
C THR A 508 -35.93 26.90 -14.18
N THR A 509 -35.23 25.88 -13.68
CA THR A 509 -35.73 24.49 -13.69
C THR A 509 -35.41 23.85 -12.35
N THR A 510 -36.45 23.26 -11.77
CA THR A 510 -36.54 22.61 -10.46
C THR A 510 -35.50 21.51 -10.24
N ASP A 511 -34.83 21.56 -9.09
CA ASP A 511 -34.01 20.49 -8.51
C ASP A 511 -34.82 19.19 -8.37
N PRO A 512 -34.33 18.04 -8.86
CA PRO A 512 -34.79 16.76 -8.35
C PRO A 512 -34.09 16.46 -7.02
N ALA A 513 -34.87 15.98 -6.06
CA ALA A 513 -34.43 15.62 -4.72
C ALA A 513 -33.26 14.61 -4.75
N SER A 514 -32.29 14.85 -3.87
CA SER A 514 -31.23 13.93 -3.49
C SER A 514 -31.81 12.57 -3.09
N ILE A 515 -31.53 11.54 -3.89
CA ILE A 515 -31.84 10.15 -3.56
C ILE A 515 -30.68 9.60 -2.72
N GLU A 516 -30.94 9.31 -1.45
CA GLU A 516 -30.13 8.37 -0.67
C GLU A 516 -30.30 6.98 -1.28
N ILE A 517 -29.23 6.46 -1.88
CA ILE A 517 -29.19 5.06 -2.32
C ILE A 517 -28.74 4.22 -1.13
N ALA A 518 -29.67 3.48 -0.55
CA ALA A 518 -29.36 2.39 0.35
C ALA A 518 -28.67 1.26 -0.44
N LEU A 519 -27.47 0.85 0.00
CA LEU A 519 -26.79 -0.32 -0.51
C LEU A 519 -27.49 -1.59 0.04
N PRO A 520 -27.69 -2.65 -0.77
CA PRO A 520 -28.07 -3.96 -0.24
C PRO A 520 -26.91 -4.51 0.62
N GLY A 521 -27.26 -5.03 1.80
CA GLY A 521 -26.31 -5.50 2.81
C GLY A 521 -25.71 -6.87 2.57
#